data_AF-A0A2E8A329-F1
#
_entry.id   AF-A0A2E8A329-F1
#
_cell.length_a   1.000
_cell.length_b   1.000
_cell.length_c   1.000
_cell.angle_alpha   90.00
_cell.angle_beta   90.00
_cell.angle_gamma   90.00
#
_symmetry.space_group_name_H-M   'P 1'
#
loop_
_entity.id
_entity.type
_entity.pdbx_description
1 polymer ?
#
loop_
_entity_poly.entity_id
_entity_poly.type
_entity_poly.pdbx_seq_one_letter_code
_entity_poly.pdbx_strand_id
1 'polypeptide(L)'
;MEIDIRVSTTIQSHEDPGLVVQAVKNIFPDWEPNGETDRRVFPHEGTAEILYGVTSSMDVFLEAIAKQNIMDTALDAMSLDMEDGKYADFSISRQAALVGKVSFPLGERVTGGEIDVSISGKGIDLWLEEVTWHRGRSFIPRTVGDDLSMSKDGTPNEWFDKKGKPTIGEEP
;
A
#
# COMPACT_ATOMS: atom_id res chain seq x y z
N MET A 1 -14.40 -13.27 -7.52
CA MET A 1 -14.75 -12.33 -6.43
C MET A 1 -14.92 -10.98 -7.07
N GLU A 2 -15.93 -10.20 -6.67
CA GLU A 2 -16.07 -8.81 -7.11
C GLU A 2 -15.46 -7.94 -6.02
N ILE A 3 -14.43 -7.18 -6.38
CA ILE A 3 -13.70 -6.26 -5.50
C ILE A 3 -13.77 -4.87 -6.11
N ASP A 4 -14.03 -3.88 -5.27
CA ASP A 4 -14.01 -2.47 -5.64
C ASP A 4 -12.75 -1.84 -5.05
N ILE A 5 -11.93 -1.23 -5.90
CA ILE A 5 -10.68 -0.57 -5.49
C ILE A 5 -10.80 0.92 -5.78
N ARG A 6 -10.67 1.73 -4.73
CA ARG A 6 -10.66 3.19 -4.81
C ARG A 6 -9.28 3.69 -4.41
N VAL A 7 -8.78 4.64 -5.18
CA VAL A 7 -7.46 5.23 -4.97
C VAL A 7 -7.62 6.74 -4.92
N SER A 8 -7.03 7.36 -3.91
CA SER A 8 -7.03 8.81 -3.75
C SER A 8 -5.68 9.34 -3.32
N THR A 9 -5.47 10.63 -3.57
CA THR A 9 -4.23 11.32 -3.16
C THR A 9 -4.49 12.81 -3.04
N THR A 10 -3.76 13.48 -2.14
CA THR A 10 -3.89 14.92 -1.94
C THR A 10 -2.77 15.68 -2.64
N ILE A 11 -3.11 16.61 -3.54
CA ILE A 11 -2.17 17.58 -4.12
C ILE A 11 -2.10 18.81 -3.24
N GLN A 12 -0.90 19.13 -2.75
CA GLN A 12 -0.62 20.37 -2.05
C GLN A 12 -0.26 21.49 -3.03
N SER A 13 -0.43 22.75 -2.60
CA SER A 13 -0.11 23.94 -3.41
C SER A 13 1.35 24.03 -3.87
N HIS A 14 2.25 23.40 -3.13
CA HIS A 14 3.69 23.35 -3.38
C HIS A 14 4.14 22.07 -4.11
N GLU A 15 3.22 21.29 -4.66
CA GLU A 15 3.52 20.07 -5.43
C GLU A 15 3.23 20.27 -6.93
N ASP A 16 3.96 19.52 -7.75
CA ASP A 16 3.69 19.40 -9.19
C ASP A 16 2.57 18.36 -9.42
N PRO A 17 1.40 18.77 -9.94
CA PRO A 17 0.27 17.86 -10.18
C PRO A 17 0.60 16.70 -11.13
N GLY A 18 1.45 16.95 -12.13
CA GLY A 18 1.87 15.94 -13.09
C GLY A 18 2.68 14.83 -12.43
N LEU A 19 3.60 15.18 -11.52
CA LEU A 19 4.35 14.20 -10.74
C LEU A 19 3.48 13.43 -9.75
N VAL A 20 2.49 14.09 -9.13
CA VAL A 20 1.53 13.40 -8.24
C VAL A 20 0.71 12.37 -9.01
N VAL A 21 0.14 12.75 -10.16
CA VAL A 21 -0.60 11.82 -11.02
C VAL A 21 0.29 10.71 -11.54
N GLN A 22 1.53 11.02 -11.94
CA GLN A 22 2.50 10.03 -12.39
C GLN A 22 2.82 9.00 -11.29
N ALA A 23 2.97 9.45 -10.04
CA ALA A 23 3.22 8.55 -8.91
C ALA A 23 2.06 7.56 -8.72
N VAL A 24 0.81 8.01 -8.80
CA VAL A 24 -0.35 7.11 -8.72
C VAL A 24 -0.37 6.14 -9.91
N LYS A 25 -0.19 6.64 -11.13
CA LYS A 25 -0.23 5.82 -12.35
C LYS A 25 0.92 4.83 -12.49
N ASN A 26 2.05 5.07 -11.83
CA ASN A 26 3.14 4.08 -11.77
C ASN A 26 2.74 2.81 -10.99
N ILE A 27 1.77 2.90 -10.09
CA ILE A 27 1.30 1.78 -9.26
C ILE A 27 -0.08 1.29 -9.71
N PHE A 28 -0.95 2.20 -10.18
CA PHE A 28 -2.30 1.93 -10.68
C PHE A 28 -2.47 2.54 -12.09
N PRO A 29 -2.00 1.88 -13.16
CA PRO A 29 -1.89 2.51 -14.48
C PRO A 29 -3.20 2.92 -15.14
N ASP A 30 -4.28 2.21 -14.83
CA ASP A 30 -5.64 2.44 -15.32
C ASP A 30 -6.45 3.41 -14.43
N TRP A 31 -5.84 3.94 -13.36
CA TRP A 31 -6.47 4.95 -12.52
C TRP A 31 -6.70 6.25 -13.28
N GLU A 32 -7.95 6.69 -13.31
CA GLU A 32 -8.36 7.96 -13.88
C GLU A 32 -8.87 8.89 -12.77
N PRO A 33 -8.20 10.04 -12.52
CA PRO A 33 -8.67 10.99 -11.52
C PRO A 33 -9.96 11.66 -11.98
N ASN A 34 -10.86 11.89 -11.04
CA ASN A 34 -12.14 12.58 -11.21
C ASN A 34 -12.03 14.09 -11.56
N GLY A 35 -10.82 14.65 -11.62
CA GLY A 35 -10.55 16.08 -11.79
C GLY A 35 -9.73 16.43 -13.04
N GLU A 36 -9.90 17.67 -13.53
CA GLU A 36 -9.09 18.21 -14.62
C GLU A 36 -7.69 18.60 -14.12
N THR A 37 -6.74 17.67 -14.16
CA THR A 37 -5.35 17.89 -13.73
C THR A 37 -4.57 18.80 -14.69
N ASP A 38 -5.01 18.91 -15.95
CA ASP A 38 -4.37 19.68 -17.03
C ASP A 38 -4.42 21.21 -16.86
N ARG A 39 -5.17 21.74 -15.87
CA ARG A 39 -5.34 23.19 -15.67
C ARG A 39 -4.32 23.84 -14.73
N ARG A 40 -3.37 23.09 -14.18
CA ARG A 40 -2.48 23.60 -13.13
C ARG A 40 -1.02 23.61 -13.56
N VAL A 41 -0.43 24.80 -13.53
CA VAL A 41 1.01 25.03 -13.72
C VAL A 41 1.62 25.23 -12.32
N PHE A 42 2.73 24.56 -12.03
CA PHE A 42 3.45 24.77 -10.78
C PHE A 42 4.22 26.11 -10.80
N PRO A 43 4.19 26.92 -9.73
CA PRO A 43 3.37 26.80 -8.51
C PRO A 43 1.92 27.28 -8.72
N HIS A 44 0.97 26.80 -7.90
CA HIS A 44 -0.44 27.21 -8.00
C HIS A 44 -0.96 27.84 -6.71
N GLU A 45 -1.75 28.91 -6.84
CA GLU A 45 -2.48 29.50 -5.73
C GLU A 45 -3.74 28.67 -5.44
N GLY A 46 -3.90 28.18 -4.20
CA GLY A 46 -5.06 27.36 -3.82
C GLY A 46 -4.86 26.55 -2.54
N THR A 47 -5.95 25.93 -2.09
CA THR A 47 -5.95 24.94 -0.99
C THR A 47 -5.59 23.56 -1.53
N ALA A 48 -5.17 22.67 -0.63
CA ALA A 48 -4.98 21.26 -0.95
C ALA A 48 -6.25 20.67 -1.61
N GLU A 49 -6.05 19.84 -2.64
CA GLU A 49 -7.11 19.18 -3.38
C GLU A 49 -6.93 17.67 -3.32
N ILE A 50 -8.04 16.95 -3.14
CA ILE A 50 -8.04 15.49 -3.18
C ILE A 50 -8.43 15.05 -4.58
N LEU A 51 -7.53 14.32 -5.24
CA LEU A 51 -7.85 13.54 -6.42
C LEU A 51 -8.32 12.16 -5.98
N TYR A 52 -9.40 11.67 -6.56
CA TYR A 52 -9.86 10.31 -6.35
C TYR A 52 -10.27 9.65 -7.66
N GLY A 53 -10.21 8.33 -7.68
CA GLY A 53 -10.59 7.52 -8.83
C GLY A 53 -10.71 6.06 -8.45
N VAL A 54 -11.15 5.26 -9.41
CA VAL A 54 -11.20 3.80 -9.29
C VAL A 54 -10.12 3.18 -10.16
N THR A 55 -9.75 1.95 -9.83
CA THR A 55 -8.89 1.10 -10.66
C THR A 55 -9.51 -0.28 -10.75
N SER A 56 -9.30 -0.95 -11.87
CA SER A 56 -9.77 -2.31 -12.11
C SER A 56 -8.72 -3.38 -11.80
N SER A 57 -7.47 -2.99 -11.51
CA SER A 57 -6.36 -3.93 -11.31
C SER A 57 -5.38 -3.48 -10.21
N MET A 58 -4.84 -4.46 -9.48
CA MET A 58 -3.72 -4.28 -8.55
C MET A 58 -2.44 -4.96 -9.02
N ASP A 59 -2.36 -5.39 -10.29
CA ASP A 59 -1.28 -6.25 -10.77
C ASP A 59 0.10 -5.60 -10.61
N VAL A 60 0.22 -4.32 -10.95
CA VAL A 60 1.49 -3.58 -10.84
C VAL A 60 1.88 -3.37 -9.37
N PHE A 61 0.93 -3.08 -8.50
CA PHE A 61 1.14 -3.01 -7.05
C PHE A 61 1.63 -4.35 -6.49
N LEU A 62 0.94 -5.45 -6.82
CA LEU A 62 1.26 -6.80 -6.36
C LEU A 62 2.63 -7.27 -6.88
N GLU A 63 2.94 -6.95 -8.14
CA GLU A 63 4.25 -7.24 -8.72
C GLU A 63 5.37 -6.45 -8.00
N ALA A 64 5.12 -5.18 -7.64
CA ALA A 64 6.09 -4.36 -6.94
C ALA A 64 6.39 -4.90 -5.53
N ILE A 65 5.38 -5.23 -4.72
CA ILE A 65 5.59 -5.79 -3.37
C ILE A 65 6.29 -7.16 -3.42
N ALA A 66 6.00 -7.97 -4.45
CA ALA A 66 6.65 -9.26 -4.65
C ALA A 66 8.13 -9.09 -5.04
N LYS A 67 8.43 -8.21 -6.00
CA LYS A 67 9.83 -7.89 -6.40
C LYS A 67 10.65 -7.32 -5.25
N GLN A 68 10.00 -6.55 -4.37
CA GLN A 68 10.62 -5.98 -3.18
C GLN A 68 10.75 -6.97 -2.02
N ASN A 69 10.15 -8.17 -2.11
CA ASN A 69 10.09 -9.16 -1.04
C ASN A 69 9.44 -8.63 0.26
N ILE A 70 8.41 -7.78 0.13
CA ILE A 70 7.70 -7.17 1.27
C ILE A 70 6.25 -7.67 1.40
N MET A 71 5.95 -8.88 0.93
CA MET A 71 4.58 -9.42 0.92
C MET A 71 4.00 -9.66 2.33
N ASP A 72 4.82 -10.05 3.31
CA ASP A 72 4.39 -10.15 4.71
C ASP A 72 4.08 -8.78 5.30
N THR A 73 4.95 -7.79 5.07
CA THR A 73 4.68 -6.40 5.46
C THR A 73 3.42 -5.86 4.77
N ALA A 74 3.19 -6.22 3.51
CA ALA A 74 1.99 -5.81 2.79
C ALA A 74 0.73 -6.45 3.37
N LEU A 75 0.76 -7.74 3.72
CA LEU A 75 -0.36 -8.40 4.41
C LEU A 75 -0.70 -7.66 5.70
N ASP A 76 0.31 -7.37 6.52
CA ASP A 76 0.13 -6.74 7.82
C ASP A 76 -0.38 -5.30 7.67
N ALA A 77 0.26 -4.50 6.81
CA ALA A 77 -0.12 -3.11 6.59
C ALA A 77 -1.51 -2.95 5.96
N MET A 78 -1.87 -3.81 5.00
CA MET A 78 -3.17 -3.75 4.32
C MET A 78 -4.32 -4.26 5.20
N SER A 79 -4.03 -5.06 6.24
CA SER A 79 -5.05 -5.62 7.13
C SER A 79 -5.14 -4.91 8.50
N LEU A 80 -4.27 -3.94 8.75
CA LEU A 80 -4.15 -3.24 10.03
C LEU A 80 -5.44 -2.53 10.47
N ASP A 81 -6.11 -1.88 9.53
CA ASP A 81 -7.39 -1.20 9.72
C ASP A 81 -8.54 -1.93 8.99
N MET A 82 -8.46 -3.27 8.92
CA MET A 82 -9.49 -4.08 8.27
C MET A 82 -10.77 -4.16 9.12
N GLU A 83 -11.92 -4.01 8.46
CA GLU A 83 -13.24 -4.17 9.09
C GLU A 83 -14.01 -5.36 8.50
N ASP A 84 -14.47 -6.27 9.38
CA ASP A 84 -15.35 -7.41 9.07
C ASP A 84 -14.89 -8.34 7.91
N GLY A 85 -13.58 -8.35 7.59
CA GLY A 85 -13.04 -9.11 6.45
C GLY A 85 -13.57 -8.62 5.08
N LYS A 86 -14.08 -7.39 5.01
CA LYS A 86 -14.75 -6.83 3.83
C LYS A 86 -14.18 -5.51 3.35
N TYR A 87 -13.44 -4.81 4.20
CA TYR A 87 -12.84 -3.52 3.89
C TYR A 87 -11.40 -3.52 4.35
N ALA A 88 -10.51 -3.04 3.49
CA ALA A 88 -9.11 -2.81 3.80
C ALA A 88 -8.73 -1.41 3.32
N ASP A 89 -8.31 -0.57 4.26
CA ASP A 89 -7.83 0.78 4.02
C ASP A 89 -6.37 0.86 4.40
N PHE A 90 -5.54 1.36 3.49
CA PHE A 90 -4.11 1.55 3.73
C PHE A 90 -3.55 2.64 2.82
N SER A 91 -2.36 3.13 3.18
CA SER A 91 -1.69 4.17 2.43
C SER A 91 -0.31 3.73 1.99
N ILE A 92 0.18 4.29 0.88
CA ILE A 92 1.54 4.09 0.39
C ILE A 92 2.23 5.42 0.13
N SER A 93 3.55 5.46 0.30
CA SER A 93 4.36 6.64 0.04
C SER A 93 4.33 7.02 -1.44
N ARG A 94 3.95 8.26 -1.71
CA ARG A 94 3.97 8.83 -3.07
C ARG A 94 5.37 8.93 -3.65
N GLN A 95 6.37 9.20 -2.80
CA GLN A 95 7.77 9.29 -3.21
C GLN A 95 8.31 7.93 -3.68
N ALA A 96 7.95 6.85 -2.99
CA ALA A 96 8.27 5.49 -3.45
C ALA A 96 7.53 5.17 -4.76
N ALA A 97 6.25 5.50 -4.84
CA ALA A 97 5.41 5.25 -6.02
C ALA A 97 5.92 5.99 -7.27
N LEU A 98 6.48 7.19 -7.12
CA LEU A 98 7.07 7.96 -8.21
C LEU A 98 8.23 7.23 -8.91
N VAL A 99 8.92 6.32 -8.21
CA VAL A 99 9.97 5.45 -8.78
C VAL A 99 9.50 4.00 -8.97
N GLY A 100 8.19 3.76 -8.94
CA GLY A 100 7.58 2.44 -9.16
C GLY A 100 7.75 1.46 -7.99
N LYS A 101 7.99 1.97 -6.78
CA LYS A 101 8.13 1.17 -5.57
C LYS A 101 6.96 1.36 -4.61
N VAL A 102 6.72 0.38 -3.76
CA VAL A 102 5.73 0.42 -2.68
C VAL A 102 6.42 0.57 -1.34
N SER A 103 5.94 1.48 -0.50
CA SER A 103 6.37 1.64 0.90
C SER A 103 5.17 2.07 1.71
N PHE A 104 4.93 1.41 2.85
CA PHE A 104 3.81 1.73 3.75
C PHE A 104 4.29 2.73 4.81
N PRO A 105 3.76 3.96 4.87
CA PRO A 105 4.09 4.94 5.89
C PRO A 105 3.29 4.62 7.16
N LEU A 106 3.86 3.84 8.06
CA LEU A 106 3.22 3.44 9.31
C LEU A 106 3.73 4.31 10.45
N GLY A 107 2.83 4.86 11.27
CA GLY A 107 3.17 5.60 12.49
C GLY A 107 3.87 6.96 12.30
N GLU A 108 4.27 7.33 11.07
CA GLU A 108 5.01 8.57 10.78
C GLU A 108 4.36 9.38 9.65
N ARG A 109 4.47 10.72 9.74
CA ARG A 109 4.11 11.61 8.63
C ARG A 109 5.16 11.51 7.53
N VAL A 110 4.76 11.06 6.34
CA VAL A 110 5.66 11.07 5.17
C VAL A 110 5.74 12.43 4.50
N THR A 111 6.97 12.78 4.11
CA THR A 111 7.24 13.91 3.24
C THR A 111 6.82 13.57 1.80
N GLY A 112 6.15 14.50 1.12
CA GLY A 112 5.71 14.32 -0.27
C GLY A 112 4.39 13.56 -0.43
N GLY A 113 3.67 13.32 0.68
CA GLY A 113 2.31 12.81 0.69
C GLY A 113 2.16 11.31 0.42
N GLU A 114 0.90 10.89 0.46
CA GLU A 114 0.49 9.49 0.40
C GLU A 114 -0.47 9.25 -0.76
N ILE A 115 -0.63 7.98 -1.10
CA ILE A 115 -1.68 7.45 -1.96
C ILE A 115 -2.51 6.54 -1.07
N ASP A 116 -3.75 6.91 -0.84
CA ASP A 116 -4.71 6.18 -0.02
C ASP A 116 -5.45 5.18 -0.90
N VAL A 117 -5.54 3.94 -0.45
CA VAL A 117 -6.15 2.82 -1.18
C VAL A 117 -7.20 2.19 -0.29
N SER A 118 -8.43 2.13 -0.80
CA SER A 118 -9.56 1.46 -0.16
C SER A 118 -9.99 0.28 -1.02
N ILE A 119 -9.99 -0.92 -0.45
CA ILE A 119 -10.45 -2.14 -1.09
C ILE A 119 -11.69 -2.61 -0.36
N SER A 120 -12.75 -2.90 -1.10
CA SER A 120 -13.99 -3.42 -0.54
C SER A 120 -14.53 -4.60 -1.32
N GLY A 121 -15.13 -5.55 -0.63
CA GLY A 121 -15.68 -6.75 -1.25
C GLY A 121 -16.00 -7.82 -0.21
N LYS A 122 -16.37 -9.01 -0.66
CA LYS A 122 -16.62 -10.15 0.23
C LYS A 122 -15.37 -11.03 0.32
N GLY A 123 -14.83 -11.19 1.53
CA GLY A 123 -13.67 -12.08 1.79
C GLY A 123 -12.35 -11.41 1.41
N ILE A 124 -12.20 -10.13 1.74
CA ILE A 124 -10.98 -9.36 1.49
C ILE A 124 -9.82 -9.90 2.34
N ASP A 125 -10.09 -10.39 3.55
CA ASP A 125 -9.14 -11.11 4.39
C ASP A 125 -8.47 -12.28 3.65
N LEU A 126 -9.26 -13.22 3.15
CA LEU A 126 -8.78 -14.39 2.43
C LEU A 126 -8.11 -14.01 1.10
N TRP A 127 -8.66 -13.00 0.42
CA TRP A 127 -8.07 -12.50 -0.80
C TRP A 127 -6.69 -11.88 -0.55
N LEU A 128 -6.50 -11.10 0.52
CA LEU A 128 -5.19 -10.56 0.92
C LEU A 128 -4.20 -11.68 1.22
N GLU A 129 -4.60 -12.71 1.95
CA GLU A 129 -3.76 -13.87 2.23
C GLU A 129 -3.30 -14.57 0.95
N GLU A 130 -4.20 -14.71 -0.03
CA GLU A 130 -3.91 -15.34 -1.33
C GLU A 130 -2.95 -14.49 -2.17
N VAL A 131 -3.24 -13.19 -2.35
CA VAL A 131 -2.43 -12.31 -3.22
C VAL A 131 -1.07 -11.93 -2.62
N THR A 132 -0.92 -12.04 -1.30
CA THR A 132 0.37 -11.85 -0.61
C THR A 132 1.09 -13.17 -0.34
N TRP A 133 0.56 -14.30 -0.81
CA TRP A 133 1.20 -15.59 -0.56
C TRP A 133 2.55 -15.71 -1.27
N HIS A 134 3.54 -16.25 -0.56
CA HIS A 134 4.81 -16.63 -1.14
C HIS A 134 5.37 -17.89 -0.49
N ARG A 135 6.37 -18.50 -1.15
CA ARG A 135 6.95 -19.79 -0.75
C ARG A 135 7.46 -19.84 0.70
N GLY A 136 7.85 -18.71 1.28
CA GLY A 136 8.28 -18.64 2.69
C GLY A 136 7.18 -19.13 3.64
N ARG A 137 5.91 -18.86 3.29
CA ARG A 137 4.74 -19.26 4.07
C ARG A 137 4.45 -20.75 4.07
N SER A 138 5.13 -21.54 3.24
CA SER A 138 5.09 -23.00 3.36
C SER A 138 5.78 -23.50 4.63
N PHE A 139 6.72 -22.72 5.18
CA PHE A 139 7.43 -23.05 6.43
C PHE A 139 6.88 -22.27 7.62
N ILE A 140 6.57 -20.99 7.42
CA ILE A 140 6.01 -20.09 8.43
C ILE A 140 4.67 -19.55 7.90
N PRO A 141 3.56 -20.30 8.06
CA PRO A 141 2.25 -19.85 7.59
C PRO A 141 1.89 -18.50 8.20
N ARG A 142 1.27 -17.62 7.39
CA ARG A 142 0.77 -16.32 7.81
C ARG A 142 -0.69 -16.16 7.42
N THR A 143 -1.46 -15.52 8.29
CA THR A 143 -2.87 -15.16 8.09
C THR A 143 -3.10 -13.74 8.59
N VAL A 144 -4.20 -13.11 8.17
CA VAL A 144 -4.56 -11.77 8.67
C VAL A 144 -4.65 -11.77 10.20
N GLY A 145 -3.93 -10.86 10.85
CA GLY A 145 -3.98 -10.67 12.30
C GLY A 145 -3.40 -11.81 13.13
N ASP A 146 -2.50 -12.61 12.55
CA ASP A 146 -1.76 -13.64 13.30
C ASP A 146 -0.80 -13.04 14.35
N ASP A 147 -0.25 -13.90 15.23
CA ASP A 147 0.67 -13.47 16.30
C ASP A 147 2.01 -12.91 15.78
N LEU A 148 2.32 -13.13 14.50
CA LEU A 148 3.54 -12.63 13.83
C LEU A 148 3.31 -11.29 13.12
N SER A 149 2.06 -10.81 13.11
CA SER A 149 1.68 -9.53 12.52
C SER A 149 2.46 -8.39 13.14
N MET A 150 3.04 -7.56 12.29
CA MET A 150 3.70 -6.33 12.69
C MET A 150 2.80 -5.44 13.56
N SER A 151 3.42 -4.72 14.49
CA SER A 151 2.76 -3.76 15.38
C SER A 151 2.23 -2.53 14.63
N LYS A 152 1.32 -1.77 15.28
CA LYS A 152 0.68 -0.60 14.65
C LYS A 152 1.63 0.50 14.19
N ASP A 153 2.79 0.59 14.80
CA ASP A 153 3.84 1.56 14.49
C ASP A 153 4.83 1.06 13.40
N GLY A 154 4.59 -0.11 12.82
CA GLY A 154 5.47 -0.72 11.84
C GLY A 154 6.57 -1.60 12.44
N THR A 155 6.64 -1.75 13.76
CA THR A 155 7.65 -2.61 14.40
C THR A 155 7.36 -4.09 14.14
N PRO A 156 8.33 -4.86 13.60
CA PRO A 156 8.14 -6.30 13.41
C PRO A 156 8.14 -7.04 14.75
N ASN A 157 7.28 -8.05 14.90
CA ASN A 157 7.27 -8.92 16.09
C ASN A 157 8.41 -9.94 16.08
N GLU A 158 8.69 -10.56 14.91
CA GLU A 158 9.76 -11.53 14.71
C GLU A 158 10.24 -11.53 13.26
N TRP A 159 11.51 -11.86 13.05
CA TRP A 159 12.12 -12.09 11.74
C TRP A 159 12.64 -13.51 11.62
N PHE A 160 12.54 -14.09 10.42
CA PHE A 160 12.99 -15.46 10.18
C PHE A 160 14.13 -15.52 9.17
N ASP A 161 15.14 -16.34 9.47
CA ASP A 161 16.18 -16.67 8.50
C ASP A 161 15.61 -17.57 7.35
N LYS A 162 16.45 -17.87 6.35
CA LYS A 162 16.07 -18.73 5.22
C LYS A 162 15.71 -20.18 5.62
N LYS A 163 15.97 -20.57 6.87
CA LYS A 163 15.67 -21.89 7.44
C LYS A 163 14.45 -21.84 8.37
N GLY A 164 13.78 -20.68 8.49
CA GLY A 164 12.62 -20.50 9.36
C GLY A 164 12.97 -20.37 10.83
N LYS A 165 14.21 -19.96 11.16
CA LYS A 165 14.61 -19.71 12.56
C LYS A 165 14.36 -18.26 12.93
N PRO A 166 13.79 -17.98 14.13
CA PRO A 166 13.71 -16.64 14.71
C PRO A 166 15.08 -15.94 14.72
N THR A 167 15.10 -14.62 14.62
CA THR A 167 16.35 -13.84 14.56
C THR A 167 16.33 -12.59 15.44
N ILE A 168 15.17 -12.15 15.94
CA ILE A 168 15.10 -11.06 16.91
C ILE A 168 15.55 -11.59 18.27
N GLY A 169 16.54 -10.92 18.87
CA GLY A 169 17.06 -11.27 20.20
C GLY A 169 18.13 -12.37 20.24
N GLU A 170 18.52 -12.94 19.09
CA GLU A 170 19.78 -13.68 19.01
C GLU A 170 20.94 -12.68 18.95
N GLU A 171 21.72 -12.54 20.04
CA GLU A 171 23.02 -11.84 19.98
C GLU A 171 23.96 -12.59 19.02
N PRO A 172 24.79 -11.88 18.23
CA PRO A 172 25.68 -12.47 17.24
C PRO A 172 26.76 -13.40 17.81
#